data_AF-A0A2H5AWD1-F1
#
_entry.id   AF-A0A2H5AWD1-F1
#
_cell.length_a   1.000
_cell.length_b   1.000
_cell.length_c   1.000
_cell.angle_alpha   90.00
_cell.angle_beta   90.00
_cell.angle_gamma   90.00
#
_symmetry.space_group_name_H-M   'P 1'
#
loop_
_entity.id
_entity.type
_entity.pdbx_description
1 polymer ?
#
loop_
_entity_poly.entity_id
_entity_poly.type
_entity_poly.pdbx_seq_one_letter_code
_entity_poly.pdbx_strand_id
1 'polypeptide(L)'
;MRPTLLTSAAATLGLLAGLCGLAAAPATAVTPAPAVTTAHAATTVAATAAVPRPDHVVVVVFENTSEGSIIGSPDAPYFNQLANSGANFTNAFAIEHPSQPNYLDLFSGSNQGVTDDSCPHTFSSDNEAAQLIAKGLTFTGYSETLPSAGSTVCTAGTSGYARKHNPWVNFTNVPAADNQPFSAFPTDFTKLPTVSWVVPNLCNDMHDCSTATGDSWLQAHLDAYVQWAKTHNSLLITTFDEDDSSTSANQIATIFDGQPVKVGTYTEHVDHFGVLRTIEDMYGLPYAGAAANATSITDAWTGSAPGGSVTVANPGSQTGTVGTAASLQVSATDTAGGTLSYSATGLPAGLGINAGTGLISGTPTTAGTAAVTVTATDSTGPSGSASFSWQVNPAGGGGCTAAQLLGNPGFETGSAAPWTASSGVIDNSSNEAAHGGSWKAWLDGYGSAHSDTLSQTVTVPAGCTKATLTYWLHVDTAETGSTAYDKLTLTANGTTVASYSNVDAASGYTQRTVNLAAYVGKSVTLKFTGTEDSSQQTSFVIDDAALNVG
;
A
#
# COMPACT_ATOMS: atom_id res chain seq x y z
N MET A 1 -16.81 77.27 -18.21
CA MET A 1 -18.23 76.94 -18.39
C MET A 1 -18.32 75.43 -18.13
N ARG A 2 -18.57 74.93 -16.92
CA ARG A 2 -19.78 74.94 -16.06
C ARG A 2 -21.05 74.30 -16.69
N PRO A 3 -21.83 73.47 -15.93
CA PRO A 3 -22.66 72.39 -16.49
C PRO A 3 -24.11 72.33 -15.95
N THR A 4 -24.85 71.24 -16.22
CA THR A 4 -26.11 70.83 -15.54
C THR A 4 -26.25 69.29 -15.67
N LEU A 5 -26.19 68.45 -14.62
CA LEU A 5 -27.10 68.18 -13.46
C LEU A 5 -28.43 67.49 -13.88
N LEU A 6 -28.66 66.20 -13.52
CA LEU A 6 -29.26 65.65 -12.25
C LEU A 6 -30.79 65.90 -12.16
N THR A 7 -31.66 65.00 -11.70
CA THR A 7 -31.65 64.09 -10.51
C THR A 7 -31.93 62.60 -10.88
N SER A 8 -31.91 61.54 -10.03
CA SER A 8 -31.69 61.26 -8.59
C SER A 8 -32.87 61.33 -7.56
N ALA A 9 -33.52 60.20 -7.25
CA ALA A 9 -34.33 59.99 -6.02
C ALA A 9 -34.33 58.52 -5.54
N ALA A 10 -34.33 58.30 -4.22
CA ALA A 10 -34.33 57.00 -3.55
C ALA A 10 -35.09 57.08 -2.20
N ALA A 11 -35.15 55.96 -1.44
CA ALA A 11 -35.60 55.86 -0.03
C ALA A 11 -37.15 55.89 0.18
N THR A 12 -37.79 55.29 1.21
CA THR A 12 -37.31 54.46 2.34
C THR A 12 -38.44 53.64 3.01
N LEU A 13 -38.04 52.66 3.84
CA LEU A 13 -38.71 51.99 4.97
C LEU A 13 -39.98 52.64 5.62
N GLY A 14 -40.88 51.79 6.12
CA GLY A 14 -41.93 52.11 7.11
C GLY A 14 -42.51 50.84 7.78
N LEU A 15 -42.78 50.89 9.09
CA LEU A 15 -43.03 49.73 9.99
C LEU A 15 -44.45 49.76 10.61
N LEU A 16 -44.78 48.72 11.41
CA LEU A 16 -45.91 48.53 12.35
C LEU A 16 -47.23 48.00 11.74
N ALA A 17 -48.13 47.32 12.48
CA ALA A 17 -48.07 46.41 13.64
C ALA A 17 -49.51 45.94 13.95
N GLY A 18 -49.74 44.73 14.49
CA GLY A 18 -51.09 44.35 14.96
C GLY A 18 -51.26 42.88 15.35
N LEU A 19 -51.36 42.61 16.66
CA LEU A 19 -51.73 41.30 17.21
C LEU A 19 -53.23 41.20 17.49
N CYS A 20 -53.83 40.06 17.11
CA CYS A 20 -54.99 39.37 17.72
C CYS A 20 -55.25 38.11 16.85
N GLY A 21 -55.70 36.95 17.33
CA GLY A 21 -56.05 36.46 18.66
C GLY A 21 -56.59 35.02 18.52
N LEU A 22 -56.32 34.15 19.50
CA LEU A 22 -56.51 32.68 19.50
C LEU A 22 -57.74 32.09 18.77
N ALA A 23 -57.53 30.95 18.10
CA ALA A 23 -58.43 29.80 18.15
C ALA A 23 -57.63 28.49 18.05
N ALA A 24 -57.79 27.58 19.01
CA ALA A 24 -57.15 26.27 19.02
C ALA A 24 -58.15 25.16 18.62
N ALA A 25 -57.71 24.21 17.80
CA ALA A 25 -58.46 23.00 17.44
C ALA A 25 -57.53 21.77 17.53
N PRO A 26 -58.04 20.57 17.82
CA PRO A 26 -57.24 19.49 18.39
C PRO A 26 -56.40 18.71 17.35
N ALA A 27 -55.26 18.21 17.79
CA ALA A 27 -54.45 17.27 17.03
C ALA A 27 -55.10 15.88 17.02
N THR A 28 -55.43 15.38 15.83
CA THR A 28 -55.74 13.96 15.61
C THR A 28 -54.47 13.21 15.21
N ALA A 29 -54.20 12.08 15.86
CA ALA A 29 -53.03 11.26 15.55
C ALA A 29 -53.21 10.58 14.18
N VAL A 30 -52.28 10.82 13.25
CA VAL A 30 -52.20 10.12 11.97
C VAL A 30 -51.33 8.88 12.14
N THR A 31 -51.91 7.70 11.89
CA THR A 31 -51.16 6.44 11.83
C THR A 31 -50.35 6.36 10.53
N PRO A 32 -49.09 5.87 10.55
CA PRO A 32 -48.30 5.72 9.33
C PRO A 32 -48.87 4.60 8.45
N ALA A 33 -49.00 4.86 7.16
CA ALA A 33 -49.34 3.85 6.16
C ALA A 33 -48.15 2.88 5.92
N PRO A 34 -48.39 1.61 5.53
CA PRO A 34 -47.32 0.67 5.25
C PRO A 34 -46.53 1.08 4.01
N ALA A 35 -45.20 1.01 4.09
CA ALA A 35 -44.32 1.33 2.97
C ALA A 35 -44.45 0.27 1.86
N VAL A 36 -44.91 0.70 0.69
CA VAL A 36 -44.86 -0.11 -0.54
C VAL A 36 -43.45 -0.02 -1.10
N THR A 37 -42.69 -1.11 -1.00
CA THR A 37 -41.38 -1.24 -1.61
C THR A 37 -41.49 -1.44 -3.11
N THR A 38 -41.41 -0.36 -3.88
CA THR A 38 -41.16 -0.43 -5.32
C THR A 38 -39.74 -0.91 -5.56
N ALA A 39 -39.60 -2.19 -5.89
CA ALA A 39 -38.35 -2.75 -6.41
C ALA A 39 -37.98 -1.98 -7.68
N HIS A 40 -37.00 -1.08 -7.58
CA HIS A 40 -36.39 -0.49 -8.75
C HIS A 40 -35.64 -1.61 -9.46
N ALA A 41 -36.05 -1.93 -10.69
CA ALA A 41 -35.27 -2.79 -11.56
C ALA A 41 -33.89 -2.14 -11.73
N ALA A 42 -32.85 -2.79 -11.22
CA ALA A 42 -31.49 -2.31 -11.39
C ALA A 42 -31.19 -2.30 -12.89
N THR A 43 -31.06 -1.12 -13.46
CA THR A 43 -30.59 -0.95 -14.83
C THR A 43 -29.18 -1.54 -14.88
N THR A 44 -28.99 -2.63 -15.62
CA THR A 44 -27.67 -3.19 -15.87
C THR A 44 -26.89 -2.16 -16.68
N VAL A 45 -26.07 -1.37 -16.01
CA VAL A 45 -25.00 -0.60 -16.66
C VAL A 45 -24.14 -1.64 -17.38
N ALA A 46 -24.03 -1.52 -18.70
CA ALA A 46 -23.12 -2.38 -19.46
C ALA A 46 -21.70 -2.14 -18.90
N ALA A 47 -21.03 -3.21 -18.49
CA ALA A 47 -19.64 -3.10 -18.07
C ALA A 47 -18.81 -2.61 -19.25
N THR A 48 -18.08 -1.50 -19.06
CA THR A 48 -17.05 -1.09 -20.01
C THR A 48 -16.04 -2.22 -20.16
N ALA A 49 -15.62 -2.49 -21.40
CA ALA A 49 -14.57 -3.47 -21.63
C ALA A 49 -13.26 -2.96 -21.02
N ALA A 50 -12.53 -3.85 -20.34
CA ALA A 50 -11.21 -3.48 -19.84
C ALA A 50 -10.23 -3.44 -21.02
N VAL A 51 -9.30 -2.49 -20.93
CA VAL A 51 -8.12 -2.44 -21.79
C VAL A 51 -7.39 -3.80 -21.69
N PRO A 52 -7.06 -4.46 -22.81
CA PRO A 52 -6.37 -5.75 -22.80
C PRO A 52 -4.91 -5.60 -22.33
N ARG A 53 -4.19 -6.72 -22.19
CA ARG A 53 -2.73 -6.70 -22.01
C ARG A 53 -2.06 -7.55 -23.08
N PRO A 54 -1.74 -6.98 -24.26
CA PRO A 54 -1.01 -7.68 -25.30
C PRO A 54 0.40 -8.07 -24.83
N ASP A 55 0.94 -9.18 -25.33
CA ASP A 55 2.34 -9.57 -25.15
C ASP A 55 3.26 -8.61 -25.94
N HIS A 56 2.79 -8.16 -27.10
CA HIS A 56 3.44 -7.20 -27.98
C HIS A 56 2.43 -6.17 -28.52
N VAL A 57 2.77 -4.88 -28.44
CA VAL A 57 2.14 -3.79 -29.20
C VAL A 57 3.16 -3.29 -30.22
N VAL A 58 2.74 -3.09 -31.47
CA VAL A 58 3.47 -2.30 -32.46
C VAL A 58 2.66 -1.04 -32.73
N VAL A 59 3.27 0.13 -32.56
CA VAL A 59 2.72 1.42 -32.99
C VAL A 59 3.41 1.80 -34.29
N VAL A 60 2.65 2.05 -35.36
CA VAL A 60 3.17 2.61 -36.62
C VAL A 60 2.51 3.97 -36.87
N VAL A 61 3.34 4.96 -37.19
CA VAL A 61 2.92 6.36 -37.40
C VAL A 61 3.27 6.80 -38.81
N PHE A 62 2.30 7.43 -39.48
CA PHE A 62 2.40 8.02 -40.82
C PHE A 62 2.12 9.54 -40.76
N GLU A 63 2.34 10.25 -41.86
CA GLU A 63 2.37 11.71 -42.01
C GLU A 63 1.56 12.15 -43.26
N ASN A 64 1.48 13.43 -43.59
CA ASN A 64 0.52 14.29 -42.89
C ASN A 64 -0.77 14.23 -43.72
N THR A 65 -1.70 13.36 -43.32
CA THR A 65 -2.80 12.92 -44.19
C THR A 65 -4.11 12.83 -43.41
N SER A 66 -5.11 13.60 -43.83
CA SER A 66 -6.46 13.57 -43.23
C SER A 66 -7.14 12.20 -43.33
N GLU A 67 -8.00 11.91 -42.35
CA GLU A 67 -8.80 10.68 -42.28
C GLU A 67 -9.49 10.36 -43.62
N GLY A 68 -10.14 11.34 -44.24
CA GLY A 68 -10.86 11.16 -45.51
C GLY A 68 -9.98 10.96 -46.75
N SER A 69 -8.67 11.17 -46.63
CA SER A 69 -7.67 10.84 -47.66
C SER A 69 -7.15 9.40 -47.54
N ILE A 70 -7.42 8.74 -46.39
CA ILE A 70 -7.12 7.33 -46.12
C ILE A 70 -8.40 6.48 -46.18
N ILE A 71 -9.37 6.73 -45.30
CA ILE A 71 -10.58 5.93 -45.14
C ILE A 71 -11.52 6.16 -46.34
N GLY A 72 -11.87 5.08 -47.02
CA GLY A 72 -12.63 5.08 -48.27
C GLY A 72 -11.80 5.43 -49.52
N SER A 73 -10.53 5.81 -49.37
CA SER A 73 -9.67 6.22 -50.48
C SER A 73 -9.23 5.03 -51.37
N PRO A 74 -9.34 5.14 -52.70
CA PRO A 74 -8.84 4.11 -53.62
C PRO A 74 -7.32 4.03 -53.66
N ASP A 75 -6.61 5.06 -53.18
CA ASP A 75 -5.16 5.12 -53.08
C ASP A 75 -4.63 4.55 -51.74
N ALA A 76 -5.52 4.11 -50.83
CA ALA A 76 -5.16 3.49 -49.55
C ALA A 76 -5.82 2.09 -49.34
N PRO A 77 -5.73 1.15 -50.30
CA PRO A 77 -6.49 -0.11 -50.24
C PRO A 77 -6.12 -1.02 -49.05
N TYR A 78 -4.88 -1.03 -48.59
CA TYR A 78 -4.47 -1.79 -47.40
C TYR A 78 -4.87 -1.13 -46.09
N PHE A 79 -4.75 0.20 -45.93
CA PHE A 79 -5.34 0.90 -44.78
C PHE A 79 -6.85 0.64 -44.68
N ASN A 80 -7.55 0.63 -45.82
CA ASN A 80 -8.96 0.25 -45.86
C ASN A 80 -9.19 -1.22 -45.51
N GLN A 81 -8.28 -2.14 -45.85
CA GLN A 81 -8.37 -3.53 -45.42
C GLN A 81 -8.21 -3.66 -43.90
N LEU A 82 -7.29 -2.91 -43.28
CA LEU A 82 -7.15 -2.81 -41.83
C LEU A 82 -8.43 -2.26 -41.18
N ALA A 83 -8.89 -1.09 -41.63
CA ALA A 83 -10.12 -0.45 -41.12
C ALA A 83 -11.37 -1.35 -41.21
N ASN A 84 -11.45 -2.26 -42.19
CA ASN A 84 -12.55 -3.23 -42.34
C ASN A 84 -12.34 -4.55 -41.58
N SER A 85 -11.14 -4.85 -41.09
CA SER A 85 -10.80 -6.11 -40.40
C SER A 85 -10.22 -5.96 -38.99
N GLY A 86 -10.12 -4.72 -38.51
CA GLY A 86 -9.81 -4.31 -37.15
C GLY A 86 -10.86 -3.31 -36.62
N ALA A 87 -10.46 -2.44 -35.70
CA ALA A 87 -11.28 -1.35 -35.17
C ALA A 87 -10.85 -0.02 -35.81
N ASN A 88 -11.77 0.61 -36.55
CA ASN A 88 -11.57 1.94 -37.16
C ASN A 88 -12.20 3.03 -36.27
N PHE A 89 -11.42 4.03 -35.86
CA PHE A 89 -11.90 5.15 -35.04
C PHE A 89 -12.18 6.39 -35.90
N THR A 90 -13.45 6.65 -36.20
CA THR A 90 -13.87 7.76 -37.08
C THR A 90 -14.01 9.11 -36.35
N ASN A 91 -13.49 9.20 -35.12
CA ASN A 91 -13.51 10.38 -34.27
C ASN A 91 -12.13 10.54 -33.59
N ALA A 92 -11.08 10.31 -34.38
CA ALA A 92 -9.68 10.37 -33.98
C ALA A 92 -9.01 11.67 -34.45
N PHE A 93 -8.26 12.32 -33.57
CA PHE A 93 -7.64 13.63 -33.81
C PHE A 93 -6.19 13.68 -33.35
N ALA A 94 -5.35 14.33 -34.13
CA ALA A 94 -4.03 14.76 -33.70
C ALA A 94 -4.12 16.02 -32.81
N ILE A 95 -3.06 16.30 -32.04
CA ILE A 95 -3.11 17.33 -30.99
C ILE A 95 -2.85 18.71 -31.56
N GLU A 96 -1.81 18.87 -32.38
CA GLU A 96 -1.38 20.17 -32.90
C GLU A 96 -0.64 20.07 -34.24
N HIS A 97 0.09 21.12 -34.62
CA HIS A 97 0.99 21.17 -35.77
C HIS A 97 2.26 21.96 -35.38
N PRO A 98 3.44 21.67 -35.94
CA PRO A 98 3.73 20.66 -36.97
C PRO A 98 3.93 19.24 -36.38
N SER A 99 4.45 18.32 -37.20
CA SER A 99 4.62 16.91 -36.90
C SER A 99 5.29 16.62 -35.56
N GLN A 100 6.47 17.19 -35.33
CA GLN A 100 7.34 16.78 -34.22
C GLN A 100 6.73 16.88 -32.81
N PRO A 101 6.00 17.97 -32.45
CA PRO A 101 5.17 18.01 -31.26
C PRO A 101 4.24 16.79 -31.06
N ASN A 102 3.53 16.34 -32.10
CA ASN A 102 2.59 15.21 -32.01
C ASN A 102 3.27 13.89 -31.62
N TYR A 103 4.47 13.61 -32.15
CA TYR A 103 5.26 12.44 -31.72
C TYR A 103 5.68 12.51 -30.26
N LEU A 104 6.01 13.70 -29.76
CA LEU A 104 6.37 13.90 -28.36
C LEU A 104 5.14 13.79 -27.45
N ASP A 105 3.98 14.26 -27.89
CA ASP A 105 2.69 14.08 -27.21
C ASP A 105 2.30 12.60 -27.11
N LEU A 106 2.33 11.85 -28.22
CA LEU A 106 2.01 10.42 -28.26
C LEU A 106 3.00 9.56 -27.46
N PHE A 107 4.26 9.98 -27.33
CA PHE A 107 5.30 9.19 -26.63
C PHE A 107 5.50 9.56 -25.15
N SER A 108 5.20 10.81 -24.77
CA SER A 108 5.52 11.34 -23.43
C SER A 108 4.41 12.17 -22.77
N GLY A 109 3.24 12.27 -23.41
CA GLY A 109 2.13 13.07 -22.93
C GLY A 109 2.41 14.58 -22.95
N SER A 110 3.45 15.03 -23.64
CA SER A 110 3.75 16.45 -23.82
C SER A 110 4.74 16.66 -24.97
N ASN A 111 4.47 17.67 -25.79
CA ASN A 111 5.38 18.27 -26.76
C ASN A 111 6.72 18.79 -26.19
N GLN A 112 6.95 18.71 -24.86
CA GLN A 112 8.15 19.17 -24.16
C GLN A 112 8.47 20.67 -24.35
N GLY A 113 7.47 21.47 -24.76
CA GLY A 113 7.64 22.88 -25.15
C GLY A 113 8.26 23.08 -26.53
N VAL A 114 8.35 22.03 -27.35
CA VAL A 114 8.65 22.13 -28.79
C VAL A 114 7.38 22.57 -29.50
N THR A 115 7.51 23.54 -30.40
CA THR A 115 6.39 24.08 -31.20
C THR A 115 6.77 24.22 -32.68
N ASP A 116 7.80 23.47 -33.11
CA ASP A 116 8.35 23.46 -34.45
C ASP A 116 9.05 22.11 -34.74
N ASP A 117 9.50 21.91 -35.97
CA ASP A 117 10.25 20.72 -36.42
C ASP A 117 11.78 20.84 -36.17
N SER A 118 12.19 21.49 -35.07
CA SER A 118 13.61 21.70 -34.81
C SER A 118 14.34 20.47 -34.28
N CYS A 119 15.63 20.34 -34.57
CA CYS A 119 16.43 19.20 -34.13
C CYS A 119 17.92 19.59 -33.98
N PRO A 120 18.64 19.07 -32.97
CA PRO A 120 18.22 18.06 -31.99
C PRO A 120 17.68 18.64 -30.68
N HIS A 121 16.83 17.87 -30.00
CA HIS A 121 16.44 18.12 -28.60
C HIS A 121 17.04 17.10 -27.63
N THR A 122 16.87 17.37 -26.33
CA THR A 122 17.30 16.49 -25.24
C THR A 122 16.41 16.72 -24.03
N PHE A 123 15.73 15.67 -23.59
CA PHE A 123 14.76 15.65 -22.50
C PHE A 123 15.05 14.51 -21.52
N SER A 124 14.40 14.54 -20.36
CA SER A 124 14.51 13.48 -19.35
C SER A 124 13.24 13.31 -18.52
N SER A 125 12.09 13.77 -19.02
CA SER A 125 10.79 13.59 -18.36
C SER A 125 10.33 12.13 -18.49
N ASP A 126 9.26 11.80 -17.77
CA ASP A 126 8.54 10.55 -17.98
C ASP A 126 8.09 10.40 -19.45
N ASN A 127 8.10 9.17 -19.92
CA ASN A 127 7.70 8.73 -21.26
C ASN A 127 7.44 7.22 -21.24
N GLU A 128 6.71 6.72 -22.24
CA GLU A 128 6.28 5.33 -22.37
C GLU A 128 7.45 4.34 -22.18
N ALA A 129 8.54 4.50 -22.95
CA ALA A 129 9.68 3.60 -22.93
C ALA A 129 10.37 3.54 -21.55
N ALA A 130 10.62 4.70 -20.93
CA ALA A 130 11.26 4.76 -19.62
C ALA A 130 10.39 4.10 -18.53
N GLN A 131 9.07 4.24 -18.61
CA GLN A 131 8.13 3.60 -17.68
C GLN A 131 8.05 2.08 -17.88
N LEU A 132 8.00 1.60 -19.13
CA LEU A 132 8.07 0.17 -19.46
C LEU A 132 9.34 -0.45 -18.87
N ILE A 133 10.50 0.15 -19.15
CA ILE A 133 11.81 -0.30 -18.66
C ILE A 133 11.87 -0.30 -17.13
N ALA A 134 11.37 0.75 -16.48
CA ALA A 134 11.29 0.82 -15.02
C ALA A 134 10.42 -0.28 -14.40
N LYS A 135 9.43 -0.80 -15.14
CA LYS A 135 8.57 -1.92 -14.74
C LYS A 135 9.10 -3.30 -15.16
N GLY A 136 10.31 -3.37 -15.75
CA GLY A 136 10.91 -4.62 -16.23
C GLY A 136 10.32 -5.15 -17.54
N LEU A 137 9.61 -4.30 -18.29
CA LEU A 137 9.11 -4.56 -19.64
C LEU A 137 10.10 -3.98 -20.67
N THR A 138 9.90 -4.28 -21.96
CA THR A 138 10.86 -3.92 -23.02
C THR A 138 10.26 -2.98 -24.05
N PHE A 139 11.10 -2.08 -24.56
CA PHE A 139 10.77 -1.11 -25.61
C PHE A 139 11.82 -1.16 -26.72
N THR A 140 11.44 -0.95 -27.98
CA THR A 140 12.38 -0.58 -29.06
C THR A 140 11.67 0.22 -30.15
N GLY A 141 12.25 1.35 -30.55
CA GLY A 141 11.84 2.09 -31.74
C GLY A 141 12.65 1.69 -32.97
N TYR A 142 11.96 1.47 -34.08
CA TYR A 142 12.50 0.99 -35.35
C TYR A 142 12.23 2.02 -36.46
N SER A 143 13.23 2.85 -36.80
CA SER A 143 13.08 3.85 -37.86
C SER A 143 13.61 3.35 -39.20
N GLU A 144 12.85 3.57 -40.26
CA GLU A 144 13.32 3.22 -41.60
C GLU A 144 14.49 4.11 -42.04
N THR A 145 15.49 3.48 -42.64
CA THR A 145 16.74 4.11 -43.08
C THR A 145 17.57 4.84 -42.01
N LEU A 146 17.33 4.60 -40.72
CA LEU A 146 18.24 5.02 -39.64
C LEU A 146 19.68 4.55 -39.98
N PRO A 147 20.70 5.42 -40.01
CA PRO A 147 22.04 5.05 -40.50
C PRO A 147 22.72 3.92 -39.72
N SER A 148 22.44 3.81 -38.42
CA SER A 148 22.95 2.76 -37.53
C SER A 148 22.13 2.73 -36.25
N ALA A 149 22.11 1.59 -35.55
CA ALA A 149 21.59 1.51 -34.19
C ALA A 149 22.20 2.60 -33.29
N GLY A 150 21.38 3.23 -32.46
CA GLY A 150 21.76 4.33 -31.57
C GLY A 150 22.13 5.64 -32.25
N SER A 151 21.92 5.79 -33.57
CA SER A 151 22.22 7.04 -34.27
C SER A 151 21.33 8.20 -33.80
N THR A 152 21.93 9.36 -33.55
CA THR A 152 21.25 10.57 -33.05
C THR A 152 21.21 11.71 -34.08
N VAL A 153 21.61 11.44 -35.33
CA VAL A 153 21.58 12.44 -36.42
C VAL A 153 20.17 12.96 -36.64
N CYS A 154 20.03 14.22 -37.09
CA CYS A 154 18.71 14.78 -37.37
C CYS A 154 18.09 14.26 -38.68
N THR A 155 18.92 14.03 -39.71
CA THR A 155 18.49 13.46 -41.00
C THR A 155 19.59 12.57 -41.59
N ALA A 156 19.24 11.72 -42.57
CA ALA A 156 20.20 10.87 -43.30
C ALA A 156 20.23 11.14 -44.82
N GLY A 157 20.16 12.41 -45.22
CA GLY A 157 20.25 12.79 -46.63
C GLY A 157 19.15 12.18 -47.49
N THR A 158 19.50 11.61 -48.64
CA THR A 158 18.52 11.08 -49.62
C THR A 158 17.86 9.75 -49.22
N SER A 159 18.08 9.23 -48.01
CA SER A 159 17.36 8.03 -47.53
C SER A 159 16.01 8.36 -46.89
N GLY A 160 15.74 9.63 -46.59
CA GLY A 160 14.46 10.06 -46.01
C GLY A 160 14.33 9.85 -44.49
N TYR A 161 15.36 9.41 -43.77
CA TYR A 161 15.28 9.37 -42.30
C TYR A 161 15.20 10.79 -41.73
N ALA A 162 14.22 11.02 -40.84
CA ALA A 162 14.04 12.25 -40.08
C ALA A 162 13.86 11.94 -38.59
N ARG A 163 14.78 12.41 -37.74
CA ARG A 163 14.69 12.23 -36.27
C ARG A 163 13.48 12.94 -35.66
N LYS A 164 12.94 13.96 -36.33
CA LYS A 164 11.75 14.67 -35.86
C LYS A 164 10.55 13.72 -35.64
N HIS A 165 10.42 12.65 -36.42
CA HIS A 165 9.38 11.62 -36.31
C HIS A 165 9.76 10.49 -35.32
N ASN A 166 10.85 10.62 -34.56
CA ASN A 166 11.43 9.52 -33.76
C ASN A 166 11.67 9.97 -32.32
N PRO A 167 10.61 10.06 -31.49
CA PRO A 167 10.60 10.84 -30.25
C PRO A 167 11.57 10.30 -29.20
N TRP A 168 11.69 8.97 -29.06
CA TRP A 168 12.53 8.31 -28.05
C TRP A 168 14.01 8.73 -28.10
N VAL A 169 14.54 9.10 -29.28
CA VAL A 169 15.93 9.55 -29.47
C VAL A 169 16.21 10.88 -28.77
N ASN A 170 15.16 11.63 -28.42
CA ASN A 170 15.26 12.88 -27.67
C ASN A 170 15.37 12.67 -26.15
N PHE A 171 15.17 11.46 -25.61
CA PHE A 171 15.07 11.22 -24.17
C PHE A 171 16.31 10.51 -23.59
N THR A 172 17.00 11.15 -22.65
CA THR A 172 18.22 10.61 -22.02
C THR A 172 17.97 9.43 -21.09
N ASN A 173 16.71 9.23 -20.67
CA ASN A 173 16.24 8.10 -19.87
C ASN A 173 15.76 6.92 -20.73
N VAL A 174 15.88 7.00 -22.06
CA VAL A 174 15.71 5.85 -22.97
C VAL A 174 17.09 5.36 -23.43
N PRO A 175 17.41 4.06 -23.32
CA PRO A 175 18.69 3.53 -23.78
C PRO A 175 18.90 3.74 -25.29
N ALA A 176 20.09 4.20 -25.69
CA ALA A 176 20.44 4.34 -27.11
C ALA A 176 20.41 3.00 -27.89
N ALA A 177 20.47 1.86 -27.18
CA ALA A 177 20.32 0.53 -27.77
C ALA A 177 18.89 0.25 -28.25
N ASP A 178 17.89 0.97 -27.74
CA ASP A 178 16.48 0.80 -28.10
C ASP A 178 16.06 1.69 -29.28
N ASN A 179 17.02 2.35 -29.93
CA ASN A 179 16.86 3.06 -31.20
C ASN A 179 17.51 2.25 -32.33
N GLN A 180 16.71 1.55 -33.13
CA GLN A 180 17.17 0.58 -34.13
C GLN A 180 16.76 0.98 -35.55
N PRO A 181 17.54 0.59 -36.58
CA PRO A 181 17.07 0.67 -37.95
C PRO A 181 15.97 -0.36 -38.18
N PHE A 182 14.98 -0.04 -39.02
CA PHE A 182 13.88 -0.97 -39.34
C PHE A 182 14.35 -2.30 -39.94
N SER A 183 15.55 -2.38 -40.52
CA SER A 183 16.19 -3.63 -40.95
C SER A 183 16.50 -4.61 -39.80
N ALA A 184 16.40 -4.17 -38.54
CA ALA A 184 16.49 -5.00 -37.33
C ALA A 184 15.10 -5.43 -36.78
N PHE A 185 14.00 -5.02 -37.41
CA PHE A 185 12.65 -5.44 -37.00
C PHE A 185 12.52 -6.98 -37.11
N PRO A 186 12.13 -7.69 -36.04
CA PRO A 186 12.10 -9.15 -36.04
C PRO A 186 11.13 -9.74 -37.06
N THR A 187 11.58 -10.74 -37.83
CA THR A 187 10.69 -11.63 -38.61
C THR A 187 10.12 -12.78 -37.77
N ASP A 188 10.64 -12.95 -36.55
CA ASP A 188 10.10 -13.86 -35.52
C ASP A 188 9.50 -12.97 -34.42
N PHE A 189 8.19 -12.74 -34.53
CA PHE A 189 7.47 -11.77 -33.71
C PHE A 189 7.42 -12.14 -32.23
N THR A 190 7.71 -13.40 -31.86
CA THR A 190 7.88 -13.82 -30.45
C THR A 190 9.09 -13.17 -29.76
N LYS A 191 9.97 -12.52 -30.53
CA LYS A 191 11.13 -11.76 -30.04
C LYS A 191 10.90 -10.25 -30.04
N LEU A 192 9.71 -9.77 -30.36
CA LEU A 192 9.41 -8.34 -30.26
C LEU A 192 9.53 -7.87 -28.78
N PRO A 193 9.88 -6.60 -28.55
CA PRO A 193 9.64 -5.94 -27.28
C PRO A 193 8.17 -5.97 -26.83
N THR A 194 7.91 -5.61 -25.58
CA THR A 194 6.54 -5.39 -25.07
C THR A 194 5.83 -4.30 -25.87
N VAL A 195 6.50 -3.17 -26.13
CA VAL A 195 6.03 -2.15 -27.07
C VAL A 195 7.12 -1.82 -28.08
N SER A 196 6.77 -1.82 -29.35
CA SER A 196 7.65 -1.42 -30.45
C SER A 196 7.05 -0.23 -31.19
N TRP A 197 7.87 0.74 -31.56
CA TRP A 197 7.47 1.78 -32.50
C TRP A 197 8.08 1.50 -33.87
N VAL A 198 7.34 1.76 -34.94
CA VAL A 198 7.80 1.68 -36.33
C VAL A 198 7.52 3.02 -36.99
N VAL A 199 8.56 3.64 -37.53
CA VAL A 199 8.45 4.95 -38.21
C VAL A 199 9.06 4.79 -39.60
N PRO A 200 8.28 4.89 -40.68
CA PRO A 200 8.80 4.85 -42.05
C PRO A 200 9.71 6.06 -42.34
N ASN A 201 10.34 6.10 -43.52
CA ASN A 201 11.06 7.29 -43.98
C ASN A 201 10.09 8.30 -44.62
N LEU A 202 10.53 9.56 -44.81
CA LEU A 202 9.74 10.68 -45.36
C LEU A 202 8.95 10.40 -46.65
N CYS A 203 9.29 9.38 -47.44
CA CYS A 203 8.47 8.97 -48.59
C CYS A 203 7.44 7.89 -48.20
N ASN A 204 7.84 6.94 -47.37
CA ASN A 204 6.98 5.82 -46.98
C ASN A 204 6.02 6.16 -45.84
N ASP A 205 6.27 7.23 -45.07
CA ASP A 205 5.32 7.80 -44.10
C ASP A 205 4.25 8.68 -44.77
N MET A 206 4.40 8.97 -46.08
CA MET A 206 3.57 9.85 -46.92
C MET A 206 3.83 11.37 -46.78
N HIS A 207 4.88 11.83 -46.09
CA HIS A 207 5.22 13.25 -46.03
C HIS A 207 5.65 13.82 -47.41
N ASP A 208 6.54 13.11 -48.13
CA ASP A 208 7.13 13.53 -49.42
C ASP A 208 6.55 12.77 -50.64
N CYS A 209 5.74 11.72 -50.42
CA CYS A 209 5.24 10.82 -51.46
C CYS A 209 3.75 10.52 -51.27
N SER A 210 3.13 9.87 -52.27
CA SER A 210 1.67 9.65 -52.27
C SER A 210 1.19 8.62 -51.24
N THR A 211 -0.08 8.72 -50.87
CA THR A 211 -0.78 7.74 -50.02
C THR A 211 -0.58 6.29 -50.47
N ALA A 212 -0.65 6.02 -51.79
CA ALA A 212 -0.41 4.69 -52.35
C ALA A 212 1.01 4.15 -52.11
N THR A 213 1.98 5.03 -51.87
CA THR A 213 3.36 4.64 -51.51
C THR A 213 3.41 4.14 -50.07
N GLY A 214 2.85 4.89 -49.12
CA GLY A 214 2.75 4.47 -47.71
C GLY A 214 1.86 3.25 -47.51
N ASP A 215 0.75 3.14 -48.23
CA ASP A 215 -0.13 1.96 -48.23
C ASP A 215 0.60 0.68 -48.69
N SER A 216 1.30 0.78 -49.82
CA SER A 216 2.13 -0.31 -50.35
C SER A 216 3.25 -0.68 -49.38
N TRP A 217 3.84 0.31 -48.70
CA TRP A 217 4.89 0.07 -47.71
C TRP A 217 4.36 -0.64 -46.47
N LEU A 218 3.22 -0.19 -45.93
CA LEU A 218 2.56 -0.77 -44.77
C LEU A 218 2.22 -2.24 -45.03
N GLN A 219 1.61 -2.53 -46.18
CA GLN A 219 1.31 -3.89 -46.60
C GLN A 219 2.57 -4.75 -46.71
N ALA A 220 3.60 -4.25 -47.41
CA ALA A 220 4.81 -5.02 -47.69
C ALA A 220 5.63 -5.37 -46.43
N HIS A 221 5.58 -4.53 -45.39
CA HIS A 221 6.45 -4.65 -44.22
C HIS A 221 5.75 -5.11 -42.94
N LEU A 222 4.47 -4.75 -42.72
CA LEU A 222 3.76 -5.07 -41.47
C LEU A 222 2.59 -6.06 -41.63
N ASP A 223 2.15 -6.44 -42.84
CA ASP A 223 1.04 -7.42 -42.96
C ASP A 223 1.37 -8.76 -42.28
N ALA A 224 2.61 -9.23 -42.41
CA ALA A 224 3.06 -10.45 -41.72
C ALA A 224 2.87 -10.35 -40.19
N TYR A 225 3.10 -9.17 -39.60
CA TYR A 225 2.84 -8.92 -38.19
C TYR A 225 1.32 -8.81 -37.91
N VAL A 226 0.55 -8.11 -38.74
CA VAL A 226 -0.92 -8.00 -38.60
C VAL A 226 -1.59 -9.38 -38.57
N GLN A 227 -1.28 -10.25 -39.54
CA GLN A 227 -1.86 -11.60 -39.59
C GLN A 227 -1.44 -12.45 -38.38
N TRP A 228 -0.22 -12.27 -37.90
CA TRP A 228 0.27 -12.95 -36.68
C TRP A 228 -0.44 -12.41 -35.43
N ALA A 229 -0.52 -11.09 -35.27
CA ALA A 229 -1.18 -10.42 -34.15
C ALA A 229 -2.68 -10.73 -34.07
N LYS A 230 -3.36 -10.96 -35.19
CA LYS A 230 -4.76 -11.45 -35.23
C LYS A 230 -4.97 -12.85 -34.61
N THR A 231 -3.89 -13.62 -34.39
CA THR A 231 -3.94 -14.99 -33.85
C THR A 231 -3.14 -15.20 -32.57
N HIS A 232 -2.44 -14.17 -32.08
CA HIS A 232 -1.64 -14.17 -30.86
C HIS A 232 -2.08 -13.01 -29.96
N ASN A 233 -1.77 -13.01 -28.67
CA ASN A 233 -2.11 -11.90 -27.77
C ASN A 233 -1.25 -10.66 -28.10
N SER A 234 -1.55 -9.96 -29.19
CA SER A 234 -0.71 -8.90 -29.75
C SER A 234 -1.54 -7.91 -30.57
N LEU A 235 -1.00 -6.71 -30.78
CA LEU A 235 -1.73 -5.57 -31.35
C LEU A 235 -0.84 -4.77 -32.32
N LEU A 236 -1.41 -4.37 -33.46
CA LEU A 236 -0.95 -3.23 -34.25
C LEU A 236 -1.84 -2.03 -33.95
N ILE A 237 -1.22 -0.88 -33.70
CA ILE A 237 -1.84 0.43 -33.70
C ILE A 237 -1.28 1.16 -34.93
N THR A 238 -2.15 1.49 -35.88
CA THR A 238 -1.81 2.32 -37.05
C THR A 238 -2.43 3.70 -36.84
N THR A 239 -1.63 4.75 -36.89
CA THR A 239 -2.12 6.13 -36.74
C THR A 239 -1.32 7.09 -37.63
N PHE A 240 -1.80 8.33 -37.73
CA PHE A 240 -1.06 9.44 -38.31
C PHE A 240 -0.70 10.44 -37.21
N ASP A 241 0.30 11.27 -37.41
CA ASP A 241 0.73 12.28 -36.45
C ASP A 241 -0.07 13.59 -36.56
N GLU A 242 -0.42 14.03 -37.77
CA GLU A 242 -1.28 15.19 -38.08
C GLU A 242 -2.03 15.05 -39.44
N ASP A 243 -3.02 15.92 -39.68
CA ASP A 243 -3.74 16.00 -40.96
C ASP A 243 -3.05 16.92 -42.01
N ASP A 244 -3.54 16.91 -43.25
CA ASP A 244 -2.94 17.65 -44.38
C ASP A 244 -3.21 19.17 -44.37
N SER A 245 -3.80 19.74 -43.30
CA SER A 245 -4.12 21.16 -43.20
C SER A 245 -4.16 21.71 -41.76
N SER A 246 -3.30 22.70 -41.48
CA SER A 246 -3.30 23.46 -40.23
C SER A 246 -4.53 24.38 -40.01
N THR A 247 -5.65 24.11 -40.69
CA THR A 247 -6.94 24.84 -40.59
C THR A 247 -8.15 23.91 -40.49
N SER A 248 -7.96 22.59 -40.57
CA SER A 248 -8.99 21.57 -40.36
C SER A 248 -9.14 21.24 -38.87
N ALA A 249 -9.91 20.20 -38.55
CA ALA A 249 -10.08 19.71 -37.18
C ALA A 249 -8.87 18.87 -36.68
N ASN A 250 -7.81 18.73 -37.48
CA ASN A 250 -6.69 17.80 -37.26
C ASN A 250 -7.14 16.34 -37.18
N GLN A 251 -8.06 15.93 -38.09
CA GLN A 251 -8.72 14.62 -38.04
C GLN A 251 -7.92 13.57 -38.81
N ILE A 252 -7.48 12.54 -38.10
CA ILE A 252 -6.55 11.51 -38.58
C ILE A 252 -7.22 10.13 -38.66
N ALA A 253 -6.65 9.23 -39.46
CA ALA A 253 -7.03 7.82 -39.41
C ALA A 253 -6.31 7.13 -38.24
N THR A 254 -7.06 6.49 -37.34
CA THR A 254 -6.50 5.59 -36.32
C THR A 254 -7.20 4.23 -36.40
N ILE A 255 -6.42 3.16 -36.53
CA ILE A 255 -6.90 1.80 -36.75
C ILE A 255 -6.14 0.83 -35.85
N PHE A 256 -6.86 -0.01 -35.11
CA PHE A 256 -6.29 -1.07 -34.28
C PHE A 256 -6.55 -2.44 -34.91
N ASP A 257 -5.55 -3.33 -34.94
CA ASP A 257 -5.65 -4.68 -35.49
C ASP A 257 -4.95 -5.72 -34.60
N GLY A 258 -5.64 -6.79 -34.22
CA GLY A 258 -5.06 -7.86 -33.40
C GLY A 258 -6.10 -8.76 -32.76
N GLN A 259 -5.68 -9.84 -32.10
CA GLN A 259 -6.56 -10.77 -31.39
C GLN A 259 -7.47 -10.11 -30.35
N PRO A 260 -7.01 -9.14 -29.51
CA PRO A 260 -7.91 -8.51 -28.55
C PRO A 260 -8.86 -7.49 -29.20
N VAL A 261 -8.71 -7.15 -30.48
CA VAL A 261 -9.51 -6.11 -31.15
C VAL A 261 -10.85 -6.65 -31.64
N LYS A 262 -11.92 -5.98 -31.24
CA LYS A 262 -13.28 -6.19 -31.74
C LYS A 262 -13.44 -5.42 -33.04
N VAL A 263 -13.64 -6.17 -34.13
CA VAL A 263 -13.81 -5.60 -35.47
C VAL A 263 -15.04 -4.70 -35.50
N GLY A 264 -14.89 -3.48 -36.00
CA GLY A 264 -15.97 -2.49 -36.05
C GLY A 264 -15.53 -1.07 -36.35
N THR A 265 -16.52 -0.16 -36.37
CA THR A 265 -16.31 1.28 -36.54
C THR A 265 -16.78 2.00 -35.29
N TYR A 266 -15.96 2.92 -34.79
CA TYR A 266 -16.05 3.47 -33.46
C TYR A 266 -16.06 5.00 -33.48
N THR A 267 -16.98 5.58 -32.72
CA THR A 267 -17.11 7.04 -32.51
C THR A 267 -16.60 7.48 -31.14
N GLU A 268 -15.93 6.57 -30.40
CA GLU A 268 -15.14 6.92 -29.21
C GLU A 268 -14.12 8.00 -29.60
N HIS A 269 -13.96 9.04 -28.76
CA HIS A 269 -12.99 10.09 -29.04
C HIS A 269 -11.59 9.55 -28.82
N VAL A 270 -10.75 9.64 -29.85
CA VAL A 270 -9.35 9.22 -29.79
C VAL A 270 -8.46 10.43 -30.07
N ASP A 271 -7.40 10.56 -29.30
CA ASP A 271 -6.29 11.47 -29.57
C ASP A 271 -4.98 10.83 -29.14
N HIS A 272 -3.85 11.48 -29.41
CA HIS A 272 -2.51 10.95 -29.07
C HIS A 272 -2.36 10.64 -27.58
N PHE A 273 -2.96 11.45 -26.70
CA PHE A 273 -2.94 11.20 -25.25
C PHE A 273 -3.83 10.03 -24.86
N GLY A 274 -4.96 9.82 -25.55
CA GLY A 274 -5.83 8.65 -25.41
C GLY A 274 -5.15 7.36 -25.86
N VAL A 275 -4.40 7.38 -26.97
CA VAL A 275 -3.61 6.22 -27.42
C VAL A 275 -2.50 5.90 -26.41
N LEU A 276 -1.70 6.89 -26.02
CA LEU A 276 -0.66 6.71 -24.98
C LEU A 276 -1.26 6.16 -23.68
N ARG A 277 -2.33 6.80 -23.18
CA ARG A 277 -3.03 6.37 -21.97
C ARG A 277 -3.54 4.94 -22.06
N THR A 278 -4.00 4.52 -23.25
CA THR A 278 -4.42 3.14 -23.46
C THR A 278 -3.25 2.19 -23.27
N ILE A 279 -2.07 2.46 -23.84
CA ILE A 279 -0.89 1.58 -23.68
C ILE A 279 -0.37 1.61 -22.23
N GLU A 280 -0.39 2.77 -21.57
CA GLU A 280 -0.10 2.88 -20.13
C GLU A 280 -1.03 2.01 -19.29
N ASP A 281 -2.35 2.02 -19.57
CA ASP A 281 -3.34 1.17 -18.89
C ASP A 281 -3.15 -0.33 -19.22
N MET A 282 -2.80 -0.71 -20.47
CA MET A 282 -2.47 -2.12 -20.84
C MET A 282 -1.39 -2.71 -19.93
N TYR A 283 -0.36 -1.90 -19.63
CA TYR A 283 0.81 -2.35 -18.88
C TYR A 283 0.78 -1.96 -17.40
N GLY A 284 -0.17 -1.11 -16.99
CA GLY A 284 -0.32 -0.55 -15.65
C GLY A 284 0.82 0.41 -15.29
N LEU A 285 1.22 1.27 -16.22
CA LEU A 285 2.27 2.27 -16.04
C LEU A 285 1.72 3.49 -15.27
N PRO A 286 2.58 4.34 -14.68
CA PRO A 286 2.19 5.70 -14.31
C PRO A 286 1.77 6.48 -15.57
N TYR A 287 0.91 7.48 -15.46
CA TYR A 287 0.50 8.25 -16.65
C TYR A 287 1.44 9.44 -16.91
N ALA A 288 2.02 9.52 -18.10
CA ALA A 288 2.92 10.58 -18.52
C ALA A 288 2.17 11.83 -18.97
N GLY A 289 2.63 13.01 -18.54
CA GLY A 289 2.12 14.31 -19.00
C GLY A 289 0.59 14.43 -19.00
N ALA A 290 0.03 14.77 -20.16
CA ALA A 290 -1.40 14.95 -20.38
C ALA A 290 -2.20 13.63 -20.47
N ALA A 291 -1.57 12.47 -20.70
CA ALA A 291 -2.23 11.15 -20.66
C ALA A 291 -2.86 10.85 -19.29
N ALA A 292 -2.36 11.50 -18.23
CA ALA A 292 -2.97 11.49 -16.90
C ALA A 292 -4.41 12.06 -16.85
N ASN A 293 -4.75 12.96 -17.79
CA ASN A 293 -6.08 13.57 -17.93
C ASN A 293 -6.91 12.94 -19.05
N ALA A 294 -6.29 12.15 -19.93
CA ALA A 294 -6.98 11.38 -20.96
C ALA A 294 -7.71 10.16 -20.37
N THR A 295 -8.54 9.54 -21.20
CA THR A 295 -9.17 8.23 -20.93
C THR A 295 -8.62 7.19 -21.89
N SER A 296 -8.42 5.97 -21.43
CA SER A 296 -8.12 4.85 -22.30
C SER A 296 -9.28 4.51 -23.21
N ILE A 297 -8.95 4.01 -24.40
CA ILE A 297 -9.88 3.49 -25.41
C ILE A 297 -10.47 2.19 -24.90
N THR A 298 -11.80 2.05 -24.93
CA THR A 298 -12.51 0.92 -24.32
C THR A 298 -13.52 0.21 -25.21
N ASP A 299 -14.10 0.84 -26.24
CA ASP A 299 -15.18 0.21 -27.03
C ASP A 299 -14.69 -0.88 -28.00
N ALA A 300 -13.38 -0.85 -28.31
CA ALA A 300 -12.72 -1.59 -29.39
C ALA A 300 -12.20 -3.00 -29.03
N TRP A 301 -12.57 -3.57 -27.88
CA TRP A 301 -12.00 -4.84 -27.41
C TRP A 301 -12.97 -6.04 -27.48
N THR A 302 -12.48 -7.23 -27.86
CA THR A 302 -13.30 -8.47 -27.97
C THR A 302 -13.67 -9.04 -26.61
N GLY A 303 -12.81 -8.83 -25.62
CA GLY A 303 -13.18 -9.02 -24.24
C GLY A 303 -14.06 -7.86 -23.79
N SER A 304 -15.23 -8.18 -23.22
CA SER A 304 -15.54 -7.55 -21.93
C SER A 304 -14.32 -7.72 -21.02
N ALA A 305 -14.13 -6.83 -20.03
CA ALA A 305 -13.25 -7.15 -18.92
C ALA A 305 -13.53 -8.59 -18.46
N PRO A 306 -12.51 -9.43 -18.14
CA PRO A 306 -12.77 -10.75 -17.57
C PRO A 306 -13.70 -10.52 -16.37
N GLY A 307 -14.92 -11.07 -16.48
CA GLY A 307 -16.10 -10.51 -15.80
C GLY A 307 -16.01 -10.69 -14.29
N GLY A 308 -15.31 -9.79 -13.63
CA GLY A 308 -14.85 -10.01 -12.28
C GLY A 308 -14.08 -8.82 -11.71
N SER A 309 -14.29 -8.63 -10.41
CA SER A 309 -13.45 -7.79 -9.57
C SER A 309 -12.57 -8.70 -8.70
N VAL A 310 -11.37 -8.19 -8.39
CA VAL A 310 -10.65 -8.62 -7.20
C VAL A 310 -11.07 -7.69 -6.07
N THR A 311 -11.57 -8.23 -4.97
CA THR A 311 -11.88 -7.48 -3.75
C THR A 311 -10.99 -7.99 -2.63
N VAL A 312 -10.04 -7.17 -2.17
CA VAL A 312 -9.24 -7.47 -0.98
C VAL A 312 -10.10 -7.23 0.26
N ALA A 313 -10.24 -8.25 1.11
CA ALA A 313 -10.91 -8.10 2.40
C ALA A 313 -10.02 -7.24 3.31
N ASN A 314 -10.54 -6.09 3.76
CA ASN A 314 -9.80 -5.23 4.69
C ASN A 314 -9.65 -5.96 6.04
N PRO A 315 -8.43 -6.25 6.51
CA PRO A 315 -8.23 -6.98 7.77
C PRO A 315 -8.51 -6.14 9.01
N GLY A 316 -8.84 -4.85 8.85
CA GLY A 316 -8.94 -3.87 9.92
C GLY A 316 -7.57 -3.41 10.41
N SER A 317 -7.55 -2.38 11.26
CA SER A 317 -6.34 -1.87 11.87
C SER A 317 -5.63 -2.93 12.71
N GLN A 318 -4.31 -3.03 12.52
CA GLN A 318 -3.46 -4.02 13.15
C GLN A 318 -2.58 -3.39 14.23
N THR A 319 -2.18 -4.20 15.20
CA THR A 319 -1.18 -3.82 16.20
C THR A 319 -0.05 -4.83 16.22
N GLY A 320 1.16 -4.37 16.52
CA GLY A 320 2.34 -5.20 16.70
C GLY A 320 3.28 -4.60 17.75
N THR A 321 4.37 -5.29 18.03
CA THR A 321 5.41 -4.85 18.96
C THR A 321 6.77 -5.09 18.32
N VAL A 322 7.68 -4.13 18.42
CA VAL A 322 9.06 -4.30 17.93
C VAL A 322 9.69 -5.54 18.56
N GLY A 323 10.34 -6.38 17.75
CA GLY A 323 11.00 -7.62 18.19
C GLY A 323 10.06 -8.82 18.39
N THR A 324 8.73 -8.65 18.29
CA THR A 324 7.77 -9.76 18.31
C THR A 324 7.38 -10.16 16.88
N ALA A 325 7.45 -11.45 16.56
CA ALA A 325 7.03 -11.93 15.25
C ALA A 325 5.52 -11.68 15.02
N ALA A 326 5.18 -11.20 13.83
CA ALA A 326 3.81 -10.96 13.38
C ALA A 326 3.48 -11.83 12.16
N SER A 327 2.21 -12.19 12.04
CA SER A 327 1.65 -13.00 10.95
C SER A 327 0.21 -12.56 10.70
N LEU A 328 -0.09 -12.15 9.48
CA LEU A 328 -1.41 -11.72 9.03
C LEU A 328 -1.69 -12.26 7.64
N GLN A 329 -2.71 -13.12 7.53
CA GLN A 329 -3.18 -13.62 6.24
C GLN A 329 -4.11 -12.59 5.61
N VAL A 330 -3.75 -12.08 4.43
CA VAL A 330 -4.67 -11.29 3.60
C VAL A 330 -5.51 -12.25 2.77
N SER A 331 -6.81 -11.98 2.66
CA SER A 331 -7.70 -12.68 1.73
C SER A 331 -8.23 -11.71 0.69
N ALA A 332 -8.42 -12.21 -0.53
CA ALA A 332 -9.13 -11.52 -1.58
C ALA A 332 -10.10 -12.48 -2.24
N THR A 333 -11.27 -11.98 -2.64
CA THR A 333 -12.18 -12.71 -3.53
C THR A 333 -11.90 -12.25 -4.95
N ASP A 334 -11.54 -13.20 -5.81
CA ASP A 334 -11.50 -12.98 -7.25
C ASP A 334 -12.78 -13.54 -7.89
N THR A 335 -13.26 -12.85 -8.92
CA THR A 335 -14.36 -13.29 -9.79
C THR A 335 -13.95 -13.35 -11.26
N ALA A 336 -12.72 -12.94 -11.62
CA ALA A 336 -12.17 -13.03 -12.97
C ALA A 336 -11.70 -14.47 -13.32
N GLY A 337 -11.36 -15.27 -12.32
CA GLY A 337 -11.05 -16.71 -12.42
C GLY A 337 -9.57 -17.04 -12.66
N GLY A 338 -8.65 -16.09 -12.47
CA GLY A 338 -7.23 -16.28 -12.68
C GLY A 338 -6.45 -16.70 -11.42
N THR A 339 -5.15 -16.44 -11.44
CA THR A 339 -4.27 -16.62 -10.28
C THR A 339 -3.94 -15.27 -9.66
N LEU A 340 -4.24 -15.11 -8.37
CA LEU A 340 -3.92 -13.91 -7.61
C LEU A 340 -2.43 -13.81 -7.25
N SER A 341 -1.86 -12.63 -7.52
CA SER A 341 -0.56 -12.18 -7.01
C SER A 341 -0.76 -11.03 -6.02
N TYR A 342 -0.02 -11.05 -4.91
CA TYR A 342 -0.15 -10.10 -3.81
C TYR A 342 1.06 -9.17 -3.69
N SER A 343 0.81 -7.91 -3.38
CA SER A 343 1.84 -6.90 -3.08
C SER A 343 1.38 -6.01 -1.94
N ALA A 344 2.33 -5.38 -1.22
CA ALA A 344 2.02 -4.50 -0.11
C ALA A 344 3.01 -3.34 -0.04
N THR A 345 2.50 -2.13 0.17
CA THR A 345 3.28 -0.91 0.38
C THR A 345 3.01 -0.37 1.79
N GLY A 346 3.99 0.38 2.33
CA GLY A 346 3.87 0.97 3.66
C GLY A 346 3.89 -0.04 4.83
N LEU A 347 4.31 -1.29 4.61
CA LEU A 347 4.50 -2.26 5.70
C LEU A 347 5.53 -1.73 6.72
N PRO A 348 5.31 -1.95 8.04
CA PRO A 348 6.34 -1.71 9.05
C PRO A 348 7.66 -2.41 8.73
N ALA A 349 8.78 -1.72 8.95
CA ALA A 349 10.12 -2.27 8.71
C ALA A 349 10.31 -3.61 9.43
N GLY A 350 10.78 -4.63 8.70
CA GLY A 350 10.93 -6.00 9.19
C GLY A 350 9.75 -6.94 8.91
N LEU A 351 8.66 -6.44 8.29
CA LEU A 351 7.60 -7.26 7.68
C LEU A 351 7.72 -7.31 6.16
N GLY A 352 7.26 -8.41 5.56
CA GLY A 352 7.08 -8.56 4.11
C GLY A 352 5.84 -9.40 3.78
N ILE A 353 5.35 -9.30 2.54
CA ILE A 353 4.24 -10.11 2.04
C ILE A 353 4.74 -11.19 1.07
N ASN A 354 4.20 -12.40 1.17
CA ASN A 354 4.43 -13.44 0.17
C ASN A 354 3.49 -13.23 -1.02
N ALA A 355 4.07 -13.02 -2.21
CA ALA A 355 3.30 -12.69 -3.41
C ALA A 355 2.35 -13.81 -3.90
N GLY A 356 2.66 -15.09 -3.62
CA GLY A 356 1.82 -16.22 -4.02
C GLY A 356 0.75 -16.62 -3.01
N THR A 357 0.83 -16.15 -1.76
CA THR A 357 -0.12 -16.55 -0.70
C THR A 357 -0.81 -15.40 0.02
N GLY A 358 -0.37 -14.14 -0.15
CA GLY A 358 -0.93 -12.99 0.58
C GLY A 358 -0.59 -12.96 2.08
N LEU A 359 0.29 -13.85 2.55
CA LEU A 359 0.72 -13.88 3.95
C LEU A 359 1.72 -12.75 4.23
N ILE A 360 1.32 -11.79 5.05
CA ILE A 360 2.24 -10.81 5.65
C ILE A 360 2.89 -11.45 6.87
N SER A 361 4.21 -11.49 6.93
CA SER A 361 4.94 -12.05 8.08
C SER A 361 6.31 -11.39 8.28
N GLY A 362 6.89 -11.58 9.46
CA GLY A 362 8.21 -11.08 9.83
C GLY A 362 8.26 -10.61 11.29
N THR A 363 9.25 -9.77 11.62
CA THR A 363 9.42 -9.20 12.96
C THR A 363 9.63 -7.69 12.83
N PRO A 364 8.70 -6.84 13.28
CA PRO A 364 8.86 -5.39 13.17
C PRO A 364 10.10 -4.90 13.93
N THR A 365 10.86 -4.00 13.33
CA THR A 365 12.12 -3.47 13.89
C THR A 365 12.02 -2.03 14.41
N THR A 366 11.00 -1.29 13.98
CA THR A 366 10.84 0.14 14.29
C THR A 366 9.42 0.43 14.76
N ALA A 367 9.30 1.22 15.83
CA ALA A 367 8.01 1.65 16.37
C ALA A 367 7.42 2.82 15.56
N GLY A 368 6.09 2.86 15.46
CA GLY A 368 5.36 3.89 14.72
C GLY A 368 4.05 3.35 14.14
N THR A 369 3.22 4.26 13.62
CA THR A 369 2.01 3.89 12.87
C THR A 369 2.32 3.93 11.39
N ALA A 370 2.16 2.81 10.71
CA ALA A 370 2.32 2.69 9.27
C ALA A 370 0.95 2.66 8.57
N ALA A 371 0.83 3.36 7.45
CA ALA A 371 -0.32 3.24 6.56
C ALA A 371 -0.02 2.14 5.54
N VAL A 372 -0.61 0.97 5.72
CA VAL A 372 -0.38 -0.20 4.88
C VAL A 372 -1.45 -0.24 3.79
N THR A 373 -1.04 -0.41 2.54
CA THR A 373 -1.94 -0.76 1.43
C THR A 373 -1.52 -2.11 0.88
N VAL A 374 -2.44 -3.06 0.84
CA VAL A 374 -2.24 -4.36 0.19
C VAL A 374 -3.06 -4.39 -1.08
N THR A 375 -2.43 -4.81 -2.18
CA THR A 375 -3.06 -4.99 -3.49
C THR A 375 -2.97 -6.45 -3.89
N ALA A 376 -4.10 -7.04 -4.24
CA ALA A 376 -4.16 -8.33 -4.94
C ALA A 376 -4.51 -8.06 -6.40
N THR A 377 -3.75 -8.65 -7.32
CA THR A 377 -3.92 -8.52 -8.76
C THR A 377 -4.15 -9.90 -9.33
N ASP A 378 -5.23 -10.07 -10.09
CA ASP A 378 -5.46 -11.28 -10.85
C ASP A 378 -4.61 -11.32 -12.12
N SER A 379 -4.14 -12.51 -12.51
CA SER A 379 -3.36 -12.73 -13.73
C SER A 379 -4.06 -12.28 -15.02
N THR A 380 -5.38 -12.12 -15.02
CA THR A 380 -6.16 -11.61 -16.17
C THR A 380 -6.30 -10.09 -16.21
N GLY A 381 -5.76 -9.36 -15.21
CA GLY A 381 -5.72 -7.89 -15.18
C GLY A 381 -6.39 -7.22 -13.98
N PRO A 382 -7.61 -7.62 -13.55
CA PRO A 382 -8.32 -6.95 -12.46
C PRO A 382 -7.51 -6.93 -11.15
N SER A 383 -7.58 -5.82 -10.42
CA SER A 383 -6.94 -5.72 -9.11
C SER A 383 -7.86 -5.05 -8.09
N GLY A 384 -7.61 -5.37 -6.83
CA GLY A 384 -8.28 -4.78 -5.69
C GLY A 384 -7.27 -4.42 -4.63
N SER A 385 -7.56 -3.40 -3.84
CA SER A 385 -6.70 -2.98 -2.73
C SER A 385 -7.49 -2.72 -1.46
N ALA A 386 -6.86 -2.96 -0.31
CA ALA A 386 -7.35 -2.52 0.98
C ALA A 386 -6.25 -1.79 1.76
N SER A 387 -6.59 -0.62 2.31
CA SER A 387 -5.70 0.15 3.17
C SER A 387 -6.14 0.06 4.63
N PHE A 388 -5.18 -0.10 5.53
CA PHE A 388 -5.39 -0.16 6.98
C PHE A 388 -4.17 0.41 7.72
N SER A 389 -4.35 0.79 8.99
CA SER A 389 -3.24 1.21 9.84
C SER A 389 -2.59 0.00 10.52
N TRP A 390 -1.25 -0.01 10.60
CA TRP A 390 -0.51 -0.94 11.46
C TRP A 390 0.26 -0.14 12.51
N GLN A 391 -0.18 -0.19 13.76
CA GLN A 391 0.52 0.44 14.88
C GLN A 391 1.54 -0.55 15.46
N VAL A 392 2.83 -0.28 15.25
CA VAL A 392 3.91 -1.00 15.92
C VAL A 392 4.31 -0.24 17.18
N ASN A 393 4.01 -0.85 18.33
CA ASN A 393 4.42 -0.36 19.62
C ASN A 393 5.93 -0.63 19.85
N PRO A 394 6.65 0.22 20.60
CA PRO A 394 8.03 -0.06 20.99
C PRO A 394 8.18 -1.41 21.69
N ALA A 395 9.36 -2.03 21.57
CA ALA A 395 9.71 -3.20 22.36
C ALA A 395 9.68 -2.80 23.85
N GLY A 396 8.77 -3.40 24.64
CA GLY A 396 8.50 -2.98 26.01
C GLY A 396 7.51 -1.79 26.16
N GLY A 397 6.80 -1.41 25.09
CA GLY A 397 5.93 -0.23 25.00
C GLY A 397 4.63 -0.23 25.81
N GLY A 398 4.42 -1.18 26.73
CA GLY A 398 3.49 -1.00 27.84
C GLY A 398 4.25 -0.33 28.98
N GLY A 399 4.32 1.01 28.95
CA GLY A 399 5.19 1.78 29.86
C GLY A 399 5.03 1.33 31.31
N CYS A 400 6.15 1.04 31.99
CA CYS A 400 6.12 0.60 33.38
C CYS A 400 5.64 1.75 34.28
N THR A 401 4.36 1.76 34.60
CA THR A 401 3.85 2.54 35.73
C THR A 401 4.52 1.99 36.97
N ALA A 402 5.38 2.81 37.59
CA ALA A 402 6.07 2.41 38.81
C ALA A 402 5.04 2.06 39.88
N ALA A 403 5.11 0.83 40.39
CA ALA A 403 4.08 0.25 41.24
C ALA A 403 4.68 -0.74 42.22
N GLN A 404 4.03 -0.85 43.38
CA GLN A 404 4.18 -1.97 44.29
C GLN A 404 3.20 -3.07 43.83
N LEU A 405 3.61 -4.35 43.84
CA LEU A 405 2.83 -5.45 43.27
C LEU A 405 2.22 -6.44 44.27
N LEU A 406 2.67 -6.49 45.54
CA LEU A 406 2.18 -7.47 46.53
C LEU A 406 0.94 -6.93 47.23
N GLY A 407 -0.18 -7.64 47.16
CA GLY A 407 -1.33 -7.32 48.01
C GLY A 407 -1.03 -7.67 49.48
N ASN A 408 -1.61 -6.90 50.40
CA ASN A 408 -1.35 -6.95 51.84
C ASN A 408 0.16 -6.98 52.20
N PRO A 409 0.94 -5.93 51.84
CA PRO A 409 2.41 -5.94 51.95
C PRO A 409 2.96 -5.99 53.38
N GLY A 410 2.36 -5.22 54.29
CA GLY A 410 2.69 -5.22 55.73
C GLY A 410 1.64 -5.97 56.56
N PHE A 411 0.92 -6.93 55.96
CA PHE A 411 -0.02 -7.84 56.63
C PHE A 411 -1.26 -7.22 57.35
N GLU A 412 -1.33 -5.89 57.48
CA GLU A 412 -2.33 -5.05 58.17
C GLU A 412 -3.83 -5.34 57.92
N THR A 413 -4.21 -6.10 56.90
CA THR A 413 -5.64 -6.47 56.73
C THR A 413 -6.15 -7.47 57.78
N GLY A 414 -5.28 -8.03 58.62
CA GLY A 414 -5.64 -9.07 59.61
C GLY A 414 -6.06 -10.40 59.00
N SER A 415 -5.68 -10.62 57.74
CA SER A 415 -5.96 -11.82 56.96
C SER A 415 -4.74 -12.16 56.12
N ALA A 416 -4.51 -13.46 55.88
CA ALA A 416 -3.44 -13.87 54.96
C ALA A 416 -3.68 -13.38 53.53
N ALA A 417 -4.93 -13.37 53.05
CA ALA A 417 -5.22 -13.05 51.66
C ALA A 417 -4.67 -11.66 51.24
N PRO A 418 -4.01 -11.53 50.07
CA PRO A 418 -3.84 -12.54 49.02
C PRO A 418 -2.61 -13.45 49.17
N TRP A 419 -1.88 -13.40 50.29
CA TRP A 419 -0.89 -14.44 50.61
C TRP A 419 -1.60 -15.76 50.95
N THR A 420 -0.92 -16.86 50.63
CA THR A 420 -1.18 -18.19 51.18
C THR A 420 -0.13 -18.47 52.25
N ALA A 421 -0.57 -18.63 53.49
CA ALA A 421 0.28 -18.81 54.66
C ALA A 421 -0.10 -20.08 55.44
N SER A 422 0.83 -20.62 56.23
CA SER A 422 0.52 -21.60 57.27
C SER A 422 -0.42 -21.00 58.32
N SER A 423 -1.18 -21.85 59.02
CA SER A 423 -2.14 -21.40 60.03
C SER A 423 -1.43 -20.77 61.23
N GLY A 424 -1.76 -19.52 61.55
CA GLY A 424 -1.14 -18.77 62.66
C GLY A 424 -0.02 -17.82 62.25
N VAL A 425 0.51 -17.93 61.03
CA VAL A 425 1.64 -17.11 60.55
C VAL A 425 1.31 -15.62 60.48
N ILE A 426 0.07 -15.25 60.19
CA ILE A 426 -0.37 -13.85 60.19
C ILE A 426 -1.00 -13.51 61.54
N ASP A 427 -0.28 -12.73 62.33
CA ASP A 427 -0.62 -12.42 63.73
C ASP A 427 -0.43 -10.94 64.07
N ASN A 428 -1.03 -10.50 65.19
CA ASN A 428 -0.92 -9.17 65.76
C ASN A 428 -0.56 -9.17 67.25
N SER A 429 0.12 -10.22 67.72
CA SER A 429 0.59 -10.30 69.09
C SER A 429 1.72 -9.28 69.34
N SER A 430 1.82 -8.83 70.59
CA SER A 430 2.88 -7.92 71.05
C SER A 430 4.24 -8.61 71.25
N ASN A 431 4.29 -9.94 71.15
CA ASN A 431 5.52 -10.70 71.08
C ASN A 431 6.07 -10.58 69.65
N GLU A 432 7.38 -10.39 69.50
CA GLU A 432 8.01 -10.03 68.23
C GLU A 432 7.28 -8.91 67.49
N ALA A 433 7.14 -7.75 68.12
CA ALA A 433 6.34 -6.64 67.59
C ALA A 433 6.59 -6.36 66.09
N ALA A 434 5.53 -6.04 65.35
CA ALA A 434 5.62 -5.68 63.94
C ALA A 434 6.56 -4.48 63.72
N HIS A 435 7.21 -4.41 62.55
CA HIS A 435 8.07 -3.30 62.16
C HIS A 435 7.24 -2.04 61.86
N GLY A 436 6.17 -2.24 61.09
CA GLY A 436 5.12 -1.25 60.81
C GLY A 436 3.79 -1.69 61.41
N GLY A 437 2.86 -0.74 61.55
CA GLY A 437 1.45 -1.06 61.84
C GLY A 437 1.20 -1.86 63.12
N SER A 438 0.59 -3.04 62.99
CA SER A 438 0.14 -3.91 64.08
C SER A 438 0.09 -5.39 63.72
N TRP A 439 0.22 -5.77 62.44
CA TRP A 439 0.23 -7.15 61.96
C TRP A 439 1.57 -7.48 61.33
N LYS A 440 1.93 -8.77 61.32
CA LYS A 440 3.18 -9.27 60.75
C LYS A 440 3.00 -10.68 60.21
N ALA A 441 4.03 -11.19 59.53
CA ALA A 441 4.16 -12.61 59.24
C ALA A 441 5.26 -13.25 60.10
N TRP A 442 4.86 -13.99 61.14
CA TRP A 442 5.75 -14.77 62.00
C TRP A 442 5.80 -16.21 61.49
N LEU A 443 6.97 -16.67 61.05
CA LEU A 443 7.22 -18.06 60.69
C LEU A 443 8.03 -18.74 61.79
N ASP A 444 7.64 -19.97 62.13
CA ASP A 444 8.24 -20.80 63.17
C ASP A 444 8.23 -20.12 64.56
N GLY A 445 9.18 -20.42 65.45
CA GLY A 445 9.24 -19.90 66.83
C GLY A 445 8.79 -20.90 67.91
N TYR A 446 8.74 -22.19 67.60
CA TYR A 446 8.15 -23.25 68.44
C TYR A 446 9.15 -23.94 69.36
N GLY A 447 10.44 -23.94 69.01
CA GLY A 447 11.45 -24.75 69.72
C GLY A 447 11.23 -26.25 69.55
N SER A 448 10.71 -26.65 68.39
CA SER A 448 10.51 -28.04 67.99
C SER A 448 10.38 -28.12 66.47
N ALA A 449 10.71 -29.27 65.88
CA ALA A 449 10.77 -29.40 64.42
C ALA A 449 9.44 -29.02 63.75
N HIS A 450 9.46 -27.88 63.06
CA HIS A 450 8.30 -27.24 62.43
C HIS A 450 8.72 -26.59 61.11
N SER A 451 7.75 -26.22 60.27
CA SER A 451 8.04 -25.50 59.02
C SER A 451 6.85 -24.67 58.56
N ASP A 452 6.94 -23.36 58.73
CA ASP A 452 5.96 -22.43 58.18
C ASP A 452 6.27 -21.96 56.77
N THR A 453 5.21 -21.60 56.06
CA THR A 453 5.32 -21.05 54.70
C THR A 453 4.47 -19.81 54.55
N LEU A 454 4.95 -18.88 53.74
CA LEU A 454 4.25 -17.67 53.33
C LEU A 454 4.53 -17.44 51.85
N SER A 455 3.49 -17.35 51.02
CA SER A 455 3.67 -17.20 49.57
C SER A 455 2.63 -16.32 48.89
N GLN A 456 3.04 -15.60 47.85
CA GLN A 456 2.15 -14.86 46.96
C GLN A 456 2.68 -14.92 45.53
N THR A 457 1.78 -15.00 44.55
CA THR A 457 2.12 -14.96 43.14
C THR A 457 1.66 -13.65 42.52
N VAL A 458 2.58 -12.95 41.87
CA VAL A 458 2.33 -11.65 41.21
C VAL A 458 2.96 -11.63 39.83
N THR A 459 2.41 -10.84 38.91
CA THR A 459 2.93 -10.71 37.54
C THR A 459 3.74 -9.43 37.41
N VAL A 460 5.03 -9.56 37.09
CA VAL A 460 5.92 -8.43 36.84
C VAL A 460 5.64 -7.92 35.41
N PRO A 461 5.22 -6.66 35.20
CA PRO A 461 4.87 -6.17 33.87
C PRO A 461 6.04 -6.23 32.88
N ALA A 462 5.77 -6.60 31.63
CA ALA A 462 6.80 -6.82 30.61
C ALA A 462 7.54 -5.54 30.15
N GLY A 463 6.98 -4.36 30.40
CA GLY A 463 7.62 -3.07 30.08
C GLY A 463 8.51 -2.50 31.18
N CYS A 464 8.68 -3.19 32.30
CA CYS A 464 9.54 -2.75 33.41
C CYS A 464 11.01 -3.12 33.18
N THR A 465 11.91 -2.24 33.62
CA THR A 465 13.37 -2.48 33.56
C THR A 465 13.92 -2.92 34.92
N LYS A 466 13.18 -2.68 35.99
CA LYS A 466 13.50 -3.02 37.37
C LYS A 466 12.35 -3.78 38.00
N ALA A 467 12.70 -4.76 38.81
CA ALA A 467 11.80 -5.39 39.77
C ALA A 467 12.63 -5.70 41.01
N THR A 468 12.29 -5.05 42.12
CA THR A 468 13.05 -5.12 43.38
C THR A 468 12.11 -5.48 44.51
N LEU A 469 12.34 -6.64 45.12
CA LEU A 469 11.67 -7.03 46.35
C LEU A 469 12.45 -6.47 47.54
N THR A 470 11.75 -5.77 48.43
CA THR A 470 12.22 -5.42 49.78
C THR A 470 11.30 -6.06 50.81
N TYR A 471 11.83 -6.38 51.99
CA TYR A 471 11.06 -6.78 53.18
C TYR A 471 11.92 -6.52 54.41
N TRP A 472 11.29 -6.29 55.54
CA TRP A 472 11.97 -6.24 56.83
C TRP A 472 11.96 -7.64 57.42
N LEU A 473 13.12 -8.09 57.92
CA LEU A 473 13.29 -9.38 58.58
C LEU A 473 13.91 -9.15 59.96
N HIS A 474 13.20 -9.58 61.00
CA HIS A 474 13.77 -9.82 62.31
C HIS A 474 13.97 -11.34 62.49
N VAL A 475 15.10 -11.71 63.07
CA VAL A 475 15.39 -13.08 63.48
C VAL A 475 15.72 -13.02 64.96
N ASP A 476 14.90 -13.69 65.76
CA ASP A 476 15.14 -13.93 67.18
C ASP A 476 15.41 -15.42 67.38
N THR A 477 16.28 -15.77 68.32
CA THR A 477 16.67 -17.17 68.55
C THR A 477 17.18 -17.42 69.96
N ALA A 478 16.84 -18.59 70.49
CA ALA A 478 17.41 -19.16 71.70
C ALA A 478 18.59 -20.11 71.42
N GLU A 479 18.97 -20.34 70.15
CA GLU A 479 20.22 -21.00 69.79
C GLU A 479 21.44 -20.09 70.01
N THR A 480 22.62 -20.68 70.22
CA THR A 480 23.87 -19.93 70.40
C THR A 480 25.04 -20.49 69.59
N GLY A 481 25.94 -19.61 69.16
CA GLY A 481 27.13 -19.97 68.37
C GLY A 481 27.00 -19.54 66.91
N SER A 482 27.67 -20.28 66.01
CA SER A 482 27.80 -19.93 64.58
C SER A 482 27.30 -21.03 63.64
N THR A 483 26.49 -21.97 64.13
CA THR A 483 25.92 -23.06 63.34
C THR A 483 24.52 -22.66 62.88
N ALA A 484 24.27 -22.74 61.57
CA ALA A 484 22.97 -22.51 60.96
C ALA A 484 22.09 -23.77 61.06
N TYR A 485 21.35 -23.90 62.16
CA TYR A 485 20.38 -24.97 62.40
C TYR A 485 19.08 -24.67 61.64
N ASP A 486 18.33 -23.71 62.14
CA ASP A 486 17.04 -23.26 61.59
C ASP A 486 17.24 -22.32 60.41
N LYS A 487 16.32 -22.35 59.43
CA LYS A 487 16.49 -21.63 58.16
C LYS A 487 15.22 -20.99 57.64
N LEU A 488 15.34 -19.72 57.27
CA LEU A 488 14.40 -19.05 56.38
C LEU A 488 14.95 -19.03 54.95
N THR A 489 14.24 -19.66 54.03
CA THR A 489 14.56 -19.59 52.59
C THR A 489 13.50 -18.78 51.85
N LEU A 490 13.94 -17.89 50.97
CA LEU A 490 13.08 -17.20 50.01
C LEU A 490 13.35 -17.74 48.62
N THR A 491 12.31 -18.25 47.97
CA THR A 491 12.34 -18.70 46.59
C THR A 491 11.48 -17.81 45.68
N ALA A 492 11.93 -17.66 44.43
CA ALA A 492 11.19 -17.07 43.33
C ALA A 492 11.00 -18.15 42.25
N ASN A 493 9.75 -18.56 42.00
CA ASN A 493 9.42 -19.73 41.15
C ASN A 493 10.26 -20.99 41.49
N GLY A 494 10.46 -21.26 42.79
CA GLY A 494 11.24 -22.41 43.28
C GLY A 494 12.76 -22.25 43.23
N THR A 495 13.30 -21.18 42.63
CA THR A 495 14.74 -20.86 42.69
C THR A 495 15.02 -20.07 43.96
N THR A 496 15.96 -20.50 44.80
CA THR A 496 16.38 -19.76 45.99
C THR A 496 17.04 -18.43 45.60
N VAL A 497 16.51 -17.32 46.12
CA VAL A 497 17.01 -15.96 45.87
C VAL A 497 17.50 -15.24 47.13
N ALA A 498 17.15 -15.75 48.32
CA ALA A 498 17.79 -15.39 49.58
C ALA A 498 17.69 -16.55 50.58
N SER A 499 18.57 -16.55 51.60
CA SER A 499 18.52 -17.51 52.72
C SER A 499 19.10 -16.86 53.96
N TYR A 500 18.50 -17.16 55.10
CA TYR A 500 18.88 -16.72 56.44
C TYR A 500 18.72 -17.89 57.42
N SER A 501 19.21 -17.71 58.63
CA SER A 501 19.19 -18.72 59.69
C SER A 501 19.27 -18.07 61.07
N ASN A 502 19.21 -18.89 62.12
CA ASN A 502 19.45 -18.46 63.51
C ASN A 502 20.74 -17.63 63.70
N VAL A 503 21.79 -17.83 62.89
CA VAL A 503 23.04 -17.02 62.97
C VAL A 503 22.89 -15.59 62.43
N ASP A 504 21.79 -15.26 61.75
CA ASP A 504 21.46 -13.91 61.28
C ASP A 504 20.70 -13.07 62.33
N ALA A 505 20.58 -13.58 63.56
CA ALA A 505 19.88 -12.91 64.66
C ALA A 505 20.47 -11.53 65.00
N ALA A 506 19.57 -10.57 65.23
CA ALA A 506 19.89 -9.17 65.52
C ALA A 506 18.80 -8.57 66.39
N SER A 507 19.09 -7.52 67.16
CA SER A 507 18.17 -6.91 68.14
C SER A 507 16.97 -6.13 67.57
N GLY A 508 16.53 -6.47 66.37
CA GLY A 508 15.42 -5.84 65.64
C GLY A 508 15.45 -6.18 64.16
N TYR A 509 14.59 -5.51 63.38
CA TYR A 509 14.47 -5.77 61.94
C TYR A 509 15.64 -5.21 61.13
N THR A 510 16.01 -5.94 60.09
CA THR A 510 16.92 -5.49 59.03
C THR A 510 16.19 -5.55 57.68
N GLN A 511 16.19 -4.45 56.92
CA GLN A 511 15.64 -4.47 55.56
C GLN A 511 16.53 -5.32 54.65
N ARG A 512 15.91 -6.26 53.95
CA ARG A 512 16.51 -7.12 52.94
C ARG A 512 16.04 -6.69 51.55
N THR A 513 16.89 -6.88 50.54
CA THR A 513 16.63 -6.47 49.16
C THR A 513 17.04 -7.57 48.19
N VAL A 514 16.17 -7.92 47.24
CA VAL A 514 16.40 -8.95 46.22
C VAL A 514 16.04 -8.39 44.84
N ASN A 515 16.96 -8.53 43.89
CA ASN A 515 16.74 -8.16 42.49
C ASN A 515 15.98 -9.30 41.76
N LEU A 516 14.83 -8.97 41.19
CA LEU A 516 13.95 -9.88 40.46
C LEU A 516 13.76 -9.46 38.99
N ALA A 517 14.64 -8.63 38.43
CA ALA A 517 14.54 -8.18 37.03
C ALA A 517 14.51 -9.34 36.01
N ALA A 518 15.07 -10.50 36.34
CA ALA A 518 14.97 -11.72 35.51
C ALA A 518 13.53 -12.27 35.34
N TYR A 519 12.59 -11.80 36.16
CA TYR A 519 11.17 -12.16 36.15
C TYR A 519 10.28 -11.12 35.45
N VAL A 520 10.84 -10.03 34.90
CA VAL A 520 10.11 -9.08 34.03
C VAL A 520 9.36 -9.82 32.92
N GLY A 521 8.08 -9.48 32.76
CA GLY A 521 7.18 -10.12 31.79
C GLY A 521 6.68 -11.51 32.19
N LYS A 522 6.90 -11.93 33.44
CA LYS A 522 6.51 -13.26 33.95
C LYS A 522 5.75 -13.14 35.27
N SER A 523 4.96 -14.16 35.58
CA SER A 523 4.48 -14.37 36.95
C SER A 523 5.61 -14.93 37.82
N VAL A 524 5.75 -14.39 39.03
CA VAL A 524 6.69 -14.82 40.05
C VAL A 524 5.92 -15.18 41.33
N THR A 525 6.01 -16.45 41.74
CA THR A 525 5.64 -16.91 43.06
C THR A 525 6.81 -16.66 43.99
N LEU A 526 6.65 -15.70 44.90
CA LEU A 526 7.52 -15.52 46.05
C LEU A 526 7.06 -16.48 47.13
N LYS A 527 7.95 -17.32 47.64
CA LYS A 527 7.67 -18.20 48.78
C LYS A 527 8.79 -18.12 49.80
N PHE A 528 8.46 -17.63 50.98
CA PHE A 528 9.22 -17.84 52.19
C PHE A 528 8.90 -19.22 52.76
N THR A 529 9.90 -19.91 53.27
CA THR A 529 9.78 -21.17 53.99
C THR A 529 10.73 -21.13 55.16
N GLY A 530 10.15 -21.05 56.35
CA GLY A 530 10.82 -21.29 57.62
C GLY A 530 10.97 -22.79 57.86
N THR A 531 11.94 -23.17 58.68
CA THR A 531 12.18 -24.54 59.11
C THR A 531 12.99 -24.49 60.39
N GLU A 532 12.37 -24.89 61.50
CA GLU A 532 13.03 -25.16 62.78
C GLU A 532 13.42 -26.64 62.90
N ASP A 533 14.50 -26.92 63.62
CA ASP A 533 14.83 -28.28 64.07
C ASP A 533 14.25 -28.58 65.48
N SER A 534 14.60 -29.73 66.07
CA SER A 534 14.01 -30.20 67.33
C SER A 534 14.81 -29.80 68.59
N SER A 535 15.33 -28.56 68.63
CA SER A 535 16.21 -28.05 69.70
C SER A 535 15.64 -26.79 70.37
N GLN A 536 16.13 -25.61 70.02
CA GLN A 536 15.70 -24.32 70.56
C GLN A 536 14.85 -23.57 69.53
N GLN A 537 14.24 -22.47 69.93
CA GLN A 537 13.42 -21.65 69.04
C GLN A 537 14.30 -20.75 68.13
N THR A 538 13.83 -20.54 66.90
CA THR A 538 14.22 -19.43 66.04
C THR A 538 12.98 -18.87 65.34
N SER A 539 12.60 -17.64 65.71
CA SER A 539 11.48 -16.91 65.10
C SER A 539 11.96 -16.17 63.85
N PHE A 540 11.28 -16.37 62.71
CA PHE A 540 11.53 -15.64 61.46
C PHE A 540 10.38 -14.68 61.17
N VAL A 541 10.56 -13.40 61.47
CA VAL A 541 9.49 -12.41 61.49
C VAL A 541 9.65 -11.42 60.34
N ILE A 542 8.70 -11.46 59.41
CA ILE A 542 8.71 -10.73 58.15
C ILE A 542 7.62 -9.66 58.18
N ASP A 543 7.97 -8.45 57.76
CA ASP A 543 7.04 -7.33 57.67
C ASP A 543 7.38 -6.37 56.51
N ASP A 544 6.46 -5.47 56.17
CA ASP A 544 6.61 -4.37 55.21
C ASP A 544 7.21 -4.84 53.85
N ALA A 545 6.68 -5.94 53.32
CA ALA A 545 7.17 -6.57 52.10
C ALA A 545 6.64 -5.86 50.83
N ALA A 546 7.52 -5.38 49.97
CA ALA A 546 7.17 -4.67 48.75
C ALA A 546 7.95 -5.17 47.52
N LEU A 547 7.26 -5.67 46.49
CA LEU A 547 7.84 -5.83 45.17
C LEU A 547 7.56 -4.57 44.34
N ASN A 548 8.56 -3.71 44.23
CA ASN A 548 8.47 -2.46 43.47
C ASN A 548 9.03 -2.66 42.05
N VAL A 549 8.31 -2.17 41.04
CA VAL A 549 8.73 -2.18 39.63
C VAL A 549 8.90 -0.76 39.07
N GLY A 550 9.72 -0.62 38.03
CA GLY A 550 10.02 0.65 37.34
C GLY A 550 10.98 0.52 36.17
#